data_AF-A0A2W4JN60-F1
#
_entry.id   AF-A0A2W4JN60-F1
#
_cell.length_a   1.000
_cell.length_b   1.000
_cell.length_c   1.000
_cell.angle_alpha   90.00
_cell.angle_beta   90.00
_cell.angle_gamma   90.00
#
_symmetry.space_group_name_H-M   'P 1'
#
loop_
_entity.id
_entity.type
_entity.pdbx_description
1 polymer ?
#
loop_
_entity_poly.entity_id
_entity_poly.type
_entity_poly.pdbx_seq_one_letter_code
_entity_poly.pdbx_strand_id
1 'polypeptide(L)'
;MLVIVGYVIVLLSVFGGFALAGGHFAVMVAPVELLIIGGAALGAFIVSNNGKVLKATFKALPTVFKGSKYSKALYMELMGLLYEILTKVRKEGLMSIERDVDAPKEA
;
A
#
# COMPACT_ATOMS: atom_id res chain seq x y z
N MET A 1 -2.81 -9.95 -4.40
CA MET A 1 -3.13 -11.39 -4.26
C MET A 1 -1.94 -12.21 -3.75
N LEU A 2 -0.70 -12.00 -4.24
CA LEU A 2 0.49 -12.73 -3.77
C LEU A 2 0.96 -12.40 -2.34
N VAL A 3 0.58 -11.23 -1.81
CA VAL A 3 1.00 -10.78 -0.46
C VAL A 3 0.48 -11.70 0.64
N ILE A 4 -0.78 -12.14 0.55
CA ILE A 4 -1.38 -13.04 1.55
C ILE A 4 -0.66 -14.40 1.52
N VAL A 5 -0.39 -14.93 0.33
CA VAL A 5 0.37 -16.17 0.16
C VAL A 5 1.77 -16.03 0.75
N GLY A 6 2.44 -14.91 0.50
CA GLY A 6 3.73 -14.58 1.09
C GLY A 6 3.69 -14.57 2.62
N TYR A 7 2.68 -13.94 3.23
CA TYR A 7 2.53 -13.96 4.69
C TYR A 7 2.32 -15.38 5.23
N VAL A 8 1.51 -16.21 4.56
CA VAL A 8 1.31 -17.61 4.95
C VAL A 8 2.63 -18.38 4.91
N ILE A 9 3.43 -18.23 3.84
CA ILE A 9 4.73 -18.89 3.71
C ILE A 9 5.69 -18.45 4.84
N VAL A 10 5.76 -17.16 5.14
CA VAL A 10 6.62 -16.63 6.21
C VAL A 10 6.19 -17.19 7.57
N LEU A 11 4.90 -17.14 7.89
CA LEU A 11 4.39 -17.65 9.15
C LEU A 11 4.64 -19.17 9.27
N LEU A 12 4.31 -19.95 8.24
CA LEU A 12 4.54 -21.40 8.28
C LEU A 12 6.04 -21.74 8.37
N SER A 13 6.92 -21.00 7.71
CA SER A 13 8.36 -21.25 7.80
C SER A 13 8.93 -20.91 9.17
N VAL A 14 8.56 -19.74 9.74
CA VAL A 14 9.06 -19.29 11.04
C VAL A 14 8.50 -20.16 12.18
N PHE A 15 7.17 -20.29 12.24
CA PHE A 15 6.53 -21.06 13.31
C PHE A 15 6.72 -22.58 13.11
N GLY A 16 6.65 -23.07 11.87
CA GLY A 16 6.85 -24.48 11.56
C GLY A 16 8.30 -24.92 11.78
N GLY A 17 9.29 -24.14 11.35
CA GLY A 17 10.70 -24.42 11.63
C GLY A 17 11.02 -24.44 13.13
N PHE A 18 10.46 -23.50 13.89
CA PHE A 18 10.63 -23.44 15.35
C PHE A 18 9.95 -24.62 16.08
N ALA A 19 8.75 -25.02 15.64
CA ALA A 19 8.06 -26.20 16.18
C ALA A 19 8.83 -27.49 15.90
N LEU A 20 9.34 -27.67 14.67
CA LEU A 20 10.11 -28.85 14.27
C LEU A 20 11.43 -28.97 15.04
N ALA A 21 12.02 -27.84 15.43
CA ALA A 21 13.20 -27.79 16.29
C ALA A 21 12.89 -28.12 17.78
N GLY A 22 11.64 -28.40 18.14
CA GLY A 22 11.23 -28.70 19.52
C GLY A 22 11.09 -27.45 20.41
N GLY A 23 11.03 -26.26 19.81
CA GLY A 23 10.92 -24.99 20.54
C GLY A 23 9.56 -24.83 21.24
N HIS A 24 9.58 -24.43 22.51
CA HIS A 24 8.36 -24.05 23.21
C HIS A 24 7.96 -22.63 22.81
N PHE A 25 6.80 -22.47 22.15
CA PHE A 25 6.29 -21.17 21.70
C PHE A 25 6.13 -20.14 22.84
N ALA A 26 5.97 -20.59 24.08
CA ALA A 26 5.91 -19.73 25.26
C ALA A 26 7.21 -18.93 25.50
N VAL A 27 8.35 -19.44 25.05
CA VAL A 27 9.65 -18.75 25.17
C VAL A 27 9.80 -17.65 24.10
N MET A 28 9.12 -17.80 22.96
CA MET A 28 9.23 -16.88 21.83
C MET A 28 8.60 -15.50 22.11
N VAL A 29 7.64 -15.43 23.05
CA VAL A 29 7.03 -14.17 23.48
C VAL A 29 7.75 -13.68 24.73
N ALA A 30 9.03 -13.32 24.58
CA ALA A 30 9.80 -12.65 25.62
C ALA A 30 9.53 -11.13 25.56
N PRO A 31 8.80 -10.54 26.54
CA PRO A 31 8.43 -9.13 26.50
C PRO A 31 9.66 -8.21 26.49
N VAL A 32 10.75 -8.66 27.11
CA VAL A 32 12.03 -7.95 27.18
C VAL A 32 12.71 -7.89 25.81
N GLU A 33 12.73 -9.00 25.05
CA GLU A 33 13.31 -9.00 23.70
C GLU A 33 12.48 -8.14 22.74
N LEU A 34 11.15 -8.15 22.89
CA LEU A 34 10.27 -7.26 22.12
C LEU A 34 10.60 -5.78 22.38
N LEU A 35 10.91 -5.40 23.62
CA LEU A 35 11.34 -4.06 23.97
C LEU A 35 12.73 -3.74 23.41
N ILE A 36 13.68 -4.66 23.51
CA ILE A 36 15.04 -4.47 23.01
C ILE A 36 15.03 -4.32 21.48
N ILE A 37 14.45 -5.28 20.76
CA ILE A 37 14.44 -5.30 19.29
C ILE A 37 13.52 -4.21 18.75
N GLY A 38 12.30 -4.10 19.29
CA GLY A 38 11.32 -3.10 18.87
C GLY A 38 11.77 -1.67 19.19
N GLY A 39 12.31 -1.45 20.39
CA GLY A 39 12.87 -0.17 20.81
C GLY A 39 14.08 0.24 19.98
N ALA A 40 15.00 -0.69 19.70
CA ALA A 40 16.15 -0.44 18.83
C ALA A 40 15.72 -0.11 17.39
N ALA A 41 14.76 -0.86 16.84
CA ALA A 41 14.24 -0.61 15.49
C ALA A 41 13.55 0.74 15.38
N LEU A 42 12.69 1.10 16.35
CA LEU A 42 12.02 2.41 16.39
C LEU A 42 13.02 3.55 16.59
N GLY A 43 13.99 3.38 17.50
CA GLY A 43 15.05 4.37 17.73
C GLY A 43 15.90 4.60 16.48
N ALA A 44 16.35 3.52 15.82
CA ALA A 44 17.09 3.60 14.56
C ALA A 44 16.26 4.23 13.44
N PHE A 45 14.96 3.93 13.37
CA PHE A 45 14.05 4.55 12.40
C PHE A 45 13.92 6.07 12.62
N ILE A 46 13.83 6.52 13.88
CA ILE A 46 13.75 7.94 14.21
C ILE A 46 15.08 8.66 13.88
N VAL A 47 16.22 8.06 14.22
CA VAL A 47 17.55 8.66 13.97
C VAL A 47 17.86 8.74 12.47
N SER A 48 17.42 7.76 11.69
CA SER A 48 17.71 7.68 10.25
C SER A 48 16.80 8.55 9.36
N ASN A 49 15.73 9.13 9.90
CA ASN A 49 14.73 9.85 9.12
C ASN A 49 14.51 11.28 9.61
N ASN A 50 14.20 12.18 8.68
CA ASN A 50 13.79 13.53 9.05
C ASN A 50 12.32 13.57 9.52
N GLY A 51 11.93 14.62 10.25
CA GLY A 51 10.58 14.75 10.81
C GLY A 51 9.45 14.78 9.76
N LYS A 52 9.74 15.13 8.50
CA LYS A 52 8.74 15.07 7.41
C LYS A 52 8.45 13.63 7.01
N VAL A 53 9.50 12.82 6.82
CA VAL A 53 9.39 11.39 6.48
C VAL A 53 8.68 10.64 7.60
N LEU A 54 9.05 10.90 8.86
CA LEU A 54 8.43 10.27 10.02
C LEU A 54 6.90 10.47 10.02
N LYS A 55 6.44 11.72 9.88
CA LYS A 55 5.01 12.07 9.83
C LYS A 55 4.30 11.44 8.62
N ALA A 56 4.94 11.44 7.44
CA ALA A 56 4.39 10.84 6.25
C ALA A 56 4.17 9.33 6.42
N THR A 57 5.15 8.61 6.99
CA THR A 57 5.07 7.18 7.26
C THR A 57 3.95 6.84 8.25
N PHE A 58 3.83 7.58 9.36
CA PHE A 58 2.73 7.37 10.31
C PHE A 58 1.35 7.64 9.70
N LYS A 59 1.22 8.63 8.80
CA LYS A 59 -0.02 8.90 8.09
C LYS A 59 -0.36 7.82 7.04
N ALA A 60 0.66 7.21 6.44
CA ALA A 60 0.51 6.15 5.45
C ALA A 60 0.29 4.75 6.07
N LEU A 61 0.75 4.50 7.30
CA LEU A 61 0.58 3.22 8.00
C LEU A 61 -0.85 2.65 7.93
N PRO A 62 -1.92 3.41 8.26
CA PRO A 62 -3.29 2.90 8.19
C PRO A 62 -3.78 2.63 6.76
N THR A 63 -3.12 3.19 5.74
CA THR A 63 -3.46 2.93 4.33
C THR A 63 -2.94 1.59 3.83
N VAL A 64 -1.93 1.01 4.48
CA VAL A 64 -1.38 -0.31 4.13
C VAL A 64 -2.41 -1.43 4.38
N PHE A 65 -3.24 -1.26 5.41
CA PHE A 65 -4.33 -2.19 5.73
C PHE A 65 -5.58 -1.95 4.87
N LYS A 66 -5.67 -0.82 4.16
CA LYS A 66 -6.78 -0.57 3.23
C LYS A 66 -6.47 -1.28 1.91
N GLY A 67 -7.48 -1.94 1.34
CA GLY A 67 -7.38 -2.52 0.00
C GLY A 67 -6.97 -1.46 -1.03
N SER A 68 -6.33 -1.90 -2.11
CA SER A 68 -5.92 -1.03 -3.22
C SER A 68 -7.09 -0.15 -3.66
N LYS A 69 -6.90 1.17 -3.64
CA LYS A 69 -7.86 2.12 -4.23
C LYS A 69 -7.98 1.92 -5.74
N TYR A 70 -6.97 1.31 -6.35
CA TYR A 70 -6.91 1.01 -7.77
C TYR A 70 -7.52 -0.37 -8.00
N SER A 71 -8.78 -0.39 -8.39
CA SER A 71 -9.50 -1.59 -8.81
C SER A 71 -9.41 -1.75 -10.34
N LYS A 72 -9.65 -2.96 -10.83
CA LYS A 72 -9.78 -3.20 -12.27
C LYS A 72 -10.89 -2.32 -12.87
N ALA A 73 -11.99 -2.13 -12.16
CA ALA A 73 -13.09 -1.26 -12.58
C ALA A 73 -12.62 0.19 -12.76
N LEU A 74 -11.91 0.75 -11.78
CA LEU A 74 -11.36 2.11 -11.86
C LEU A 74 -10.40 2.25 -13.06
N TYR A 75 -9.57 1.25 -13.33
CA TYR A 75 -8.69 1.27 -14.50
C TYR A 75 -9.47 1.21 -15.82
N MET A 76 -10.52 0.40 -15.90
CA MET A 76 -11.38 0.32 -17.08
C MET A 76 -12.14 1.62 -17.32
N GLU A 77 -12.70 2.22 -16.26
CA GLU A 77 -13.35 3.54 -16.30
C GLU A 77 -12.37 4.63 -16.77
N LEU A 78 -11.16 4.64 -16.22
CA LEU A 78 -10.12 5.59 -16.64
C LEU A 78 -9.72 5.41 -18.11
N MET A 79 -9.57 4.17 -18.58
CA MET A 79 -9.27 3.90 -19.99
C MET A 79 -10.44 4.32 -20.91
N GLY A 80 -11.67 4.11 -20.47
CA GLY A 80 -12.88 4.55 -21.18
C GLY A 80 -12.92 6.08 -21.32
N LEU A 81 -12.71 6.80 -20.21
CA LEU A 81 -12.63 8.26 -20.20
C LEU A 81 -11.55 8.78 -21.16
N LEU A 82 -10.35 8.20 -21.12
CA LEU A 82 -9.27 8.57 -22.03
C LEU A 82 -9.66 8.32 -23.50
N TYR A 83 -10.33 7.20 -23.80
CA TYR A 83 -10.79 6.89 -25.14
C TYR A 83 -11.81 7.91 -25.65
N GLU A 84 -12.79 8.29 -24.81
CA GLU A 84 -13.81 9.28 -25.16
C GLU A 84 -13.19 10.65 -25.46
N ILE A 85 -12.32 11.13 -24.55
CA ILE A 85 -11.60 12.39 -24.72
C ILE A 85 -10.79 12.39 -26.03
N LEU A 86 -9.96 11.37 -26.24
CA LEU A 86 -9.11 11.30 -27.43
C LEU A 86 -9.92 11.15 -28.73
N THR A 87 -11.06 10.45 -28.67
CA THR A 87 -11.95 10.30 -29.83
C THR A 87 -12.66 11.61 -30.15
N LYS A 88 -13.10 12.36 -29.13
CA LYS A 88 -13.71 13.70 -29.28
C LYS A 88 -12.72 14.67 -29.91
N VAL A 89 -11.47 14.71 -29.43
CA VAL A 89 -10.39 15.52 -30.05
C VAL A 89 -10.19 15.17 -31.51
N ARG A 90 -10.14 13.89 -31.85
CA ARG A 90 -9.89 13.45 -33.22
C ARG A 90 -11.02 13.86 -34.16
N LYS A 91 -12.28 13.85 -33.69
CA LYS A 91 -13.47 14.16 -34.51
C LYS A 91 -13.78 15.65 -34.58
N GLU A 92 -13.68 16.35 -33.46
CA GLU A 92 -14.20 17.71 -33.26
C GLU A 92 -13.09 18.74 -33.04
N GLY A 93 -11.83 18.31 -32.95
CA GLY A 93 -10.66 19.15 -32.72
C GLY A 93 -10.38 19.43 -31.23
N LEU A 94 -9.19 19.93 -30.92
CA LEU A 94 -8.72 20.14 -29.53
C LEU A 94 -9.62 21.10 -28.71
N MET A 95 -10.24 22.09 -29.36
CA MET A 95 -11.13 23.05 -28.71
C MET A 95 -12.41 22.41 -28.13
N SER A 96 -12.79 21.22 -28.61
CA SER A 96 -14.02 20.53 -28.19
C SER A 96 -13.99 20.03 -26.74
N ILE A 97 -12.80 19.90 -26.14
CA ILE A 97 -12.63 19.43 -24.76
C ILE A 97 -12.53 20.57 -23.75
N GLU A 98 -12.38 21.84 -24.17
CA GLU A 98 -12.19 22.95 -23.20
C GLU A 98 -13.35 23.00 -22.20
N ARG A 99 -14.58 22.79 -22.66
CA ARG A 99 -15.77 22.71 -21.81
C ARG A 99 -15.76 21.52 -20.85
N ASP A 100 -15.26 20.36 -21.28
CA ASP A 100 -15.19 19.17 -20.42
C ASP A 100 -14.10 19.35 -19.34
N VAL A 101 -13.07 20.16 -19.60
CA VAL A 101 -12.01 20.50 -18.65
C VAL A 101 -12.45 21.60 -17.68
N ASP A 102 -13.17 22.61 -18.16
CA ASP A 102 -13.64 23.74 -17.36
C ASP A 102 -14.85 23.37 -16.48
N ALA A 103 -15.72 22.47 -16.95
CA ALA A 103 -16.91 22.02 -16.24
C ALA A 103 -17.05 20.47 -16.24
N PRO A 104 -16.11 19.72 -15.65
CA PRO A 104 -16.06 18.25 -15.70
C PRO A 104 -17.23 17.53 -15.00
N LYS A 105 -18.12 18.27 -14.31
CA LYS A 105 -19.33 17.72 -13.69
C LYS A 105 -20.59 17.93 -14.52
N GLU A 106 -20.50 18.71 -15.60
CA GLU A 106 -21.62 19.08 -16.47
C GLU A 106 -21.57 18.38 -17.83
N ALA A 107 -20.47 17.64 -18.10
CA ALA A 107 -20.25 16.84 -19.29
C ALA A 107 -20.76 15.40 -19.12
#